data_AF-A0A109REC6-F1
#
_entry.id   AF-A0A109REC6-F1
#
_cell.length_a   1.000
_cell.length_b   1.000
_cell.length_c   1.000
_cell.angle_alpha   90.00
_cell.angle_beta   90.00
_cell.angle_gamma   90.00
#
_symmetry.space_group_name_H-M   'P 1'
#
loop_
_entity.id
_entity.type
_entity.pdbx_description
1 polymer ?
#
loop_
_entity_poly.entity_id
_entity_poly.type
_entity_poly.pdbx_seq_one_letter_code
_entity_poly.pdbx_strand_id
1 'polypeptide(L)' 'MDLKIIHTEEGPALLLPNEEIFKEYSQWTLKENDDQEDSFILLPRVDNPYRHACDGEFYLGEAWDDYDHKEVD' A
#
# COMPACT_ATOMS: atom_id res chain seq x y z
N MET A 1 6.23 -10.15 18.15
CA MET A 1 5.83 -11.49 17.67
C MET A 1 6.84 -11.87 16.61
N ASP A 2 7.50 -13.02 16.72
CA ASP A 2 8.58 -13.39 15.79
C ASP A 2 8.00 -14.04 14.54
N LEU A 3 8.20 -13.41 13.38
CA LEU A 3 7.83 -13.96 12.08
C LEU A 3 8.82 -15.07 11.70
N LYS A 4 8.30 -16.17 11.15
CA LYS A 4 9.13 -17.30 10.72
C LYS A 4 9.22 -17.32 9.19
N ILE A 5 10.43 -17.50 8.68
CA ILE A 5 10.63 -17.81 7.27
C ILE A 5 10.47 -19.32 7.07
N ILE A 6 9.61 -19.71 6.13
CA ILE A 6 9.39 -21.08 5.68
C ILE A 6 9.87 -21.23 4.24
N HIS A 7 10.18 -22.45 3.81
CA HIS A 7 10.53 -22.74 2.42
C HIS A 7 9.40 -23.51 1.76
N THR A 8 8.91 -22.99 0.65
CA THR A 8 7.89 -23.59 -0.21
C THR A 8 8.54 -24.06 -1.51
N GLU A 9 7.81 -24.79 -2.35
CA GLU A 9 8.28 -25.17 -3.69
C GLU A 9 8.57 -23.94 -4.58
N GLU A 10 7.91 -22.81 -4.30
CA GLU A 10 8.06 -21.55 -5.03
C GLU A 10 9.18 -20.65 -4.46
N GLY A 11 9.77 -21.02 -3.32
CA GLY A 11 10.84 -20.27 -2.66
C GLY A 11 10.56 -19.93 -1.19
N PRO A 12 11.38 -19.04 -0.59
CA PRO A 12 11.19 -18.61 0.79
C PRO A 12 9.92 -17.77 0.94
N ALA A 13 9.19 -17.99 2.02
CA ALA A 13 7.96 -17.27 2.36
C ALA A 13 7.92 -16.90 3.84
N LEU A 14 7.18 -15.83 4.17
CA LEU A 14 6.95 -15.40 5.55
C LEU A 14 5.66 -16.01 6.09
N LEU A 15 5.73 -16.68 7.23
CA LEU A 15 4.55 -17.14 7.96
C LEU A 15 3.95 -15.96 8.73
N LEU A 16 2.81 -15.47 8.24
CA LEU A 16 2.06 -14.38 8.87
C LEU A 16 1.24 -14.89 10.07
N PRO A 17 1.02 -14.04 11.09
CA PRO A 17 0.13 -14.38 12.19
C PRO A 17 -1.31 -14.52 11.70
N ASN A 18 -2.09 -15.34 12.40
CA ASN A 18 -3.50 -15.54 12.09
C ASN A 18 -4.32 -14.34 12.62
N GLU A 19 -4.34 -13.27 11.85
CA GLU A 19 -5.07 -12.04 12.14
C GLU A 19 -6.14 -11.77 11.07
N GLU A 20 -7.28 -11.18 11.46
CA GLU A 20 -8.40 -10.90 10.56
C GLU A 20 -8.05 -9.97 9.38
N ILE A 21 -6.94 -9.23 9.49
CA ILE A 21 -6.45 -8.35 8.44
C ILE A 21 -5.89 -9.12 7.23
N PHE A 22 -5.35 -10.32 7.44
CA PHE A 22 -4.76 -11.16 6.40
C PHE A 22 -5.81 -12.11 5.82
N LYS A 23 -6.62 -11.61 4.90
CA LYS A 23 -7.65 -12.41 4.22
C LYS A 23 -7.05 -13.31 3.16
N GLU A 24 -7.66 -14.47 2.95
CA GLU A 24 -7.32 -15.36 1.84
C GLU A 24 -7.37 -14.59 0.51
N TYR A 25 -6.38 -14.84 -0.36
CA TYR A 25 -6.21 -14.17 -1.66
C TYR A 25 -6.00 -12.64 -1.62
N SER A 26 -5.81 -12.04 -0.45
CA SER A 26 -5.43 -10.62 -0.38
C SER A 26 -4.01 -10.39 -0.91
N GLN A 27 -3.83 -9.32 -1.67
CA GLN A 27 -2.52 -8.94 -2.21
C GLN A 27 -1.88 -7.88 -1.32
N TRP A 28 -0.57 -7.99 -1.13
CA TRP A 28 0.22 -7.09 -0.30
C TRP A 28 1.51 -6.71 -1.01
N THR A 29 2.03 -5.53 -0.70
CA THR A 29 3.32 -5.03 -1.20
C THR A 29 4.31 -5.02 -0.04
N LEU A 30 5.43 -5.71 -0.21
CA LEU A 30 6.57 -5.62 0.71
C LEU A 30 7.48 -4.49 0.24
N LYS A 31 7.84 -3.57 1.15
CA LYS A 31 8.76 -2.47 0.90
C LYS A 31 9.79 -2.39 2.02
N GLU A 32 10.99 -1.89 1.72
CA GLU A 32 11.95 -1.50 2.73
C GLU A 32 11.40 -0.35 3.58
N ASN A 33 11.78 -0.32 4.85
CA ASN A 33 11.41 0.74 5.77
C ASN A 33 12.51 1.80 5.79
N ASP A 34 12.22 2.99 5.23
CA ASP A 34 13.19 4.09 5.18
C ASP A 34 13.57 4.60 6.58
N ASP A 35 12.70 4.42 7.58
CA ASP A 35 12.91 4.88 8.95
C ASP A 35 13.73 3.90 9.81
N GLN A 36 13.89 2.65 9.36
CA GLN A 36 14.55 1.60 10.13
C GLN A 36 15.35 0.64 9.23
N GLU A 37 16.66 0.61 9.46
CA GLU A 37 17.57 -0.32 8.78
C GLU A 37 17.15 -1.79 9.02
N ASP A 38 17.31 -2.63 8.00
CA ASP A 38 16.92 -4.05 8.00
C ASP A 38 15.44 -4.32 8.35
N SER A 39 14.57 -3.34 8.13
CA SER A 39 13.14 -3.46 8.38
C SER A 39 12.34 -3.37 7.08
N PHE A 40 11.20 -4.07 7.05
CA PHE A 40 10.28 -4.09 5.92
C PHE A 40 8.88 -3.76 6.39
N ILE A 41 8.13 -3.08 5.53
CA ILE A 41 6.73 -2.73 5.70
C ILE A 41 5.91 -3.55 4.71
N LEU A 42 4.87 -4.20 5.22
CA LEU A 42 3.88 -4.90 4.42
C LEU A 42 2.63 -4.02 4.29
N LEU A 43 2.32 -3.56 3.08
CA LEU A 43 1.19 -2.67 2.79
C LEU A 43 0.09 -3.42 2.04
N PRO A 44 -1.18 -3.31 2.46
CA PRO A 44 -2.27 -3.95 1.73
C PRO A 44 -2.38 -3.30 0.35
N ARG A 45 -2.45 -4.10 -0.69
CA ARG A 45 -2.69 -3.59 -2.03
C ARG A 45 -4.19 -3.32 -2.15
N VAL A 46 -4.56 -2.06 -2.08
CA VAL A 46 -5.91 -1.64 -2.43
C VAL A 46 -6.02 -1.70 -3.95
N ASP A 47 -7.03 -2.41 -4.46
CA ASP A 47 -7.35 -2.35 -5.88
C ASP A 47 -7.57 -0.89 -6.26
N ASN A 48 -6.90 -0.42 -7.32
CA ASN A 48 -7.10 0.94 -7.80
C ASN A 48 -8.59 1.09 -8.17
N PRO A 49 -9.38 1.92 -7.45
CA PRO A 49 -10.80 2.10 -7.76
C PRO A 49 -11.00 2.72 -9.15
N TYR A 50 -9.96 3.32 -9.71
CA TYR A 50 -9.94 3.96 -11.02
C TYR A 50 -9.43 3.05 -12.15
N ARG A 51 -9.28 1.73 -11.92
CA ARG A 51 -8.85 0.78 -12.96
C ARG A 51 -9.80 0.69 -14.16
N HIS A 52 -10.99 1.28 -14.05
CA HIS A 52 -11.99 1.42 -15.10
C HIS A 52 -12.07 2.82 -15.73
N ALA A 53 -11.23 3.77 -15.33
CA ALA A 53 -11.17 5.07 -15.99
C ALA A 53 -10.58 4.88 -17.40
N CYS A 54 -11.37 5.24 -18.42
CA CYS A 54 -10.95 5.15 -19.82
C CYS A 54 -9.86 6.18 -20.14
N ASP A 55 -9.05 5.91 -21.17
CA ASP A 55 -8.08 6.87 -21.70
C ASP A 55 -8.78 8.19 -22.06
N GLY A 56 -8.43 9.27 -21.35
CA GLY A 56 -8.96 10.62 -21.58
C GLY A 56 -9.77 11.22 -20.43
N GLU A 57 -10.05 10.47 -19.37
CA GLU A 57 -10.69 11.00 -18.16
C GLU A 57 -9.62 11.42 -17.14
N PHE A 58 -9.48 12.72 -16.90
CA PHE A 58 -8.70 13.28 -15.78
C PHE A 58 -9.66 13.86 -14.75
N TYR A 59 -9.50 13.40 -13.52
CA TYR A 59 -10.23 13.90 -12.36
C TYR A 59 -9.65 15.27 -11.97
N LEU A 60 -10.45 16.32 -12.05
CA LEU A 60 -10.24 17.50 -11.20
C LEU A 60 -10.61 17.06 -9.79
N GLY A 61 -9.60 16.95 -8.92
CA GLY A 61 -9.85 16.90 -7.48
C GLY A 61 -10.88 17.95 -7.13
N GLU A 62 -11.95 17.55 -6.42
CA GLU A 62 -12.84 18.49 -5.74
C GLU A 62 -11.95 19.60 -5.17
N ALA A 63 -12.10 20.80 -5.73
CA ALA A 63 -11.42 21.97 -5.24
C ALA A 63 -11.85 22.07 -3.79
N TRP A 64 -10.92 21.83 -2.87
CA TRP A 64 -11.10 22.27 -1.51
C TRP A 64 -11.17 23.79 -1.60
N ASP A 65 -12.39 24.32 -1.71
CA ASP A 65 -12.70 25.72 -1.43
C ASP A 65 -12.28 25.94 0.03
N ASP A 66 -11.01 26.32 0.24
CA ASP A 66 -10.49 27.08 1.39
C ASP A 66 -8.94 27.12 1.39
N TYR A 67 -8.32 27.51 0.27
CA TYR A 67 -6.90 27.94 0.29
C TYR A 67 -6.73 29.29 -0.40
N ASP A 68 -6.88 30.35 0.39
CA ASP A 68 -6.57 31.74 0.04
C ASP A 68 -5.04 31.89 -0.10
N HIS A 69 -4.54 31.85 -1.33
CA HIS A 69 -3.19 32.32 -1.63
C HIS A 69 -3.18 33.85 -1.50
N LYS A 70 -2.89 34.36 -0.30
CA LYS A 70 -2.41 35.73 -0.18
C LYS A 70 -1.07 35.83 -0.90
N GLU A 71 -1.03 36.65 -1.96
CA GLU A 71 0.21 37.09 -2.57
C GLU A 71 1.11 37.70 -1.49
N VAL A 72 2.37 37.27 -1.47
CA VAL A 72 3.41 37.87 -0.63
C VAL A 72 4.05 38.98 -1.47
N ASP A 73 3.99 40.21 -0.97
CA ASP A 73 4.65 41.40 -1.55
C ASP A 73 6.18 41.19 -1.75
#